data_AF-A0A1Z9S6E3-F1
#
_entry.id   AF-A0A1Z9S6E3-F1
#
_cell.length_a   1.000
_cell.length_b   1.000
_cell.length_c   1.000
_cell.angle_alpha   90.00
_cell.angle_beta   90.00
_cell.angle_gamma   90.00
#
_symmetry.space_group_name_H-M   'P 1'
#
loop_
_entity.id
_entity.type
_entity.pdbx_description
1 polymer ?
#
loop_
_entity_poly.entity_id
_entity_poly.type
_entity_poly.pdbx_seq_one_letter_code
_entity_poly.pdbx_strand_id
1 'polypeptide(L)'
;MSHTDDWIVHLSAEGVTDIKDALDVVKRNRKTGYAIEQTDFPLPHLSRSIDAWTNEIENGRDFLVVRGFPVEMSDKASLYDAYWGLGRYLGENKL
;
A
#
# COMPACT_ATOMS: atom_id res chain seq x y z
N MET A 1 20.14 16.97 19.69
CA MET A 1 19.76 15.83 18.82
C MET A 1 18.87 16.38 17.73
N SER A 2 19.26 16.33 16.46
CA SER A 2 18.36 16.75 15.38
C SER A 2 17.28 15.68 15.22
N HIS A 3 16.02 16.07 15.44
CA HIS A 3 14.86 15.28 15.03
C HIS A 3 14.66 15.51 13.54
N THR A 4 15.05 14.54 12.72
CA THR A 4 14.66 14.52 11.31
C THR A 4 13.52 13.52 11.14
N ASP A 5 12.48 13.94 10.44
CA ASP A 5 11.31 13.12 10.09
C ASP A 5 11.46 12.53 8.68
N ASP A 6 12.71 12.35 8.24
CA ASP A 6 13.10 11.85 6.91
C ASP A 6 12.71 10.39 6.67
N TRP A 7 12.37 9.65 7.72
CA TRP A 7 11.78 8.32 7.68
C TRP A 7 10.25 8.32 7.52
N ILE A 8 9.59 9.50 7.56
CA ILE A 8 8.16 9.64 7.34
C ILE A 8 7.89 10.07 5.90
N VAL A 9 7.20 9.22 5.15
CA VAL A 9 6.70 9.53 3.81
C VAL A 9 5.17 9.67 3.84
N HIS A 10 4.63 10.53 2.99
CA HIS A 10 3.18 10.75 2.89
C HIS A 10 2.68 10.22 1.55
N LEU A 11 1.55 9.52 1.57
CA LEU A 11 0.84 9.18 0.34
C LEU A 11 0.43 10.46 -0.39
N SER A 12 0.66 10.50 -1.70
CA SER A 12 0.07 11.52 -2.56
C SER A 12 -1.44 11.32 -2.67
N ALA A 13 -2.15 12.36 -3.08
CA ALA A 13 -3.58 12.25 -3.38
C ALA A 13 -3.86 11.17 -4.44
N GLU A 14 -3.00 11.07 -5.45
CA GLU A 14 -3.07 10.03 -6.50
C GLU A 14 -2.87 8.63 -5.92
N GLY A 15 -1.91 8.46 -5.00
CA GLY A 15 -1.70 7.17 -4.34
C GLY A 15 -2.87 6.76 -3.44
N VAL A 16 -3.54 7.72 -2.80
CA VAL A 16 -4.78 7.46 -2.06
C VAL A 16 -5.92 7.07 -3.01
N THR A 17 -6.03 7.71 -4.18
CA THR A 17 -7.01 7.36 -5.21
C THR A 17 -6.76 5.96 -5.75
N ASP A 18 -5.51 5.60 -6.06
CA ASP A 18 -5.15 4.25 -6.50
C ASP A 18 -5.64 3.17 -5.52
N ILE A 19 -5.41 3.35 -4.21
CA ILE A 19 -5.84 2.39 -3.18
C ILE A 19 -7.37 2.23 -3.18
N LYS A 20 -8.12 3.32 -3.34
CA LYS A 20 -9.59 3.30 -3.37
C LYS A 20 -10.11 2.60 -4.61
N ASP A 21 -9.57 2.94 -5.78
CA ASP A 21 -9.98 2.37 -7.05
C ASP A 21 -9.64 0.87 -7.13
N ALA A 22 -8.46 0.47 -6.65
CA ALA A 22 -8.05 -0.92 -6.55
C ALA A 22 -8.96 -1.74 -5.62
N LEU A 23 -9.37 -1.16 -4.49
CA LEU A 23 -10.33 -1.80 -3.60
C LEU A 23 -11.69 -2.00 -4.27
N ASP A 24 -12.15 -1.05 -5.08
CA ASP A 24 -13.40 -1.21 -5.84
C ASP A 24 -13.30 -2.32 -6.89
N VAL A 25 -12.13 -2.53 -7.50
CA VAL A 25 -11.88 -3.66 -8.42
C VAL A 25 -11.97 -4.99 -7.66
N VAL A 26 -11.30 -5.11 -6.51
CA VAL A 26 -11.34 -6.30 -5.64
C VAL A 26 -12.78 -6.63 -5.23
N LYS A 27 -13.56 -5.62 -4.82
CA LYS A 27 -14.97 -5.77 -4.44
C LYS A 27 -15.82 -6.27 -5.60
N ARG A 28 -15.65 -5.69 -6.80
CA ARG A 28 -16.36 -6.14 -8.03
C ARG A 28 -16.04 -7.59 -8.36
N ASN A 29 -14.79 -8.00 -8.15
CA ASN A 29 -14.33 -9.37 -8.39
C ASN A 29 -14.62 -10.33 -7.23
N ARG A 30 -15.24 -9.85 -6.13
CA ARG A 30 -15.58 -10.62 -4.92
C ARG A 30 -14.37 -11.34 -4.32
N LYS A 31 -13.19 -10.74 -4.41
CA LYS A 31 -11.96 -11.22 -3.75
C LYS A 31 -11.82 -10.56 -2.38
N THR A 32 -11.19 -11.26 -1.44
CA THR A 32 -10.95 -10.76 -0.07
C THR A 32 -9.65 -11.37 0.47
N GLY A 33 -8.89 -10.61 1.26
CA GLY A 33 -7.68 -11.07 1.93
C GLY A 33 -6.73 -11.83 1.00
N TYR A 34 -6.33 -13.03 1.42
CA TYR A 34 -5.39 -13.91 0.70
C TYR A 34 -5.76 -14.21 -0.76
N ALA A 35 -7.04 -14.07 -1.16
CA ALA A 35 -7.47 -14.26 -2.54
C ALA A 35 -7.13 -13.08 -3.46
N ILE A 36 -6.67 -11.94 -2.91
CA ILE A 36 -6.25 -10.77 -3.66
C ILE A 36 -4.81 -10.99 -4.14
N GLU A 37 -4.64 -11.04 -5.45
CA GLU A 37 -3.33 -11.04 -6.10
C GLU A 37 -2.91 -9.60 -6.45
N GLN A 38 -1.62 -9.39 -6.72
CA GLN A 38 -1.10 -8.07 -7.10
C GLN A 38 -1.82 -7.52 -8.35
N THR A 39 -2.17 -8.40 -9.30
CA THR A 39 -2.89 -8.06 -10.54
C THR A 39 -4.33 -7.62 -10.29
N ASP A 40 -4.93 -7.96 -9.14
CA ASP A 40 -6.27 -7.53 -8.75
C ASP A 40 -6.28 -6.14 -8.08
N PHE A 41 -5.10 -5.63 -7.70
CA PHE A 41 -4.97 -4.41 -6.91
C PHE A 41 -4.09 -3.36 -7.61
N PRO A 42 -4.54 -2.80 -8.76
CA PRO A 42 -3.70 -1.95 -9.59
C PRO A 42 -3.34 -0.61 -8.92
N LEU A 43 -2.05 -0.28 -8.87
CA LEU A 43 -1.49 0.94 -8.27
C LEU A 43 -0.65 1.75 -9.28
N PRO A 44 -1.24 2.33 -10.34
CA PRO A 44 -0.49 2.95 -11.44
C PRO A 44 0.39 4.13 -11.04
N HIS A 45 0.01 4.91 -10.02
CA HIS A 45 0.77 6.04 -9.49
C HIS A 45 1.57 5.63 -8.26
N LEU A 46 0.99 4.82 -7.37
CA LEU A 46 1.62 4.47 -6.10
C LEU A 46 2.75 3.45 -6.24
N SER A 47 2.72 2.58 -7.26
CA SER A 47 3.78 1.58 -7.52
C SER A 47 5.19 2.17 -7.54
N ARG A 48 5.38 3.33 -8.20
CA ARG A 48 6.69 4.02 -8.20
C ARG A 48 7.16 4.41 -6.81
N SER A 49 6.25 4.84 -5.95
CA SER A 49 6.60 5.17 -4.55
C SER A 49 6.95 3.90 -3.78
N ILE A 50 6.22 2.82 -4.01
CA ILE A 50 6.49 1.51 -3.40
C ILE A 50 7.88 1.00 -3.81
N ASP A 51 8.29 1.13 -5.07
CA ASP A 51 9.64 0.75 -5.50
C ASP A 51 10.72 1.55 -4.76
N ALA A 52 10.50 2.85 -4.56
CA ALA A 52 11.40 3.69 -3.78
C ALA A 52 11.43 3.28 -2.29
N TRP A 53 10.29 2.89 -1.73
CA TRP A 53 10.19 2.39 -0.36
C TRP A 53 10.92 1.07 -0.18
N THR A 54 10.74 0.12 -1.10
CA THR A 54 11.45 -1.16 -1.10
C THR A 54 12.96 -0.93 -1.15
N ASN A 55 13.44 -0.03 -2.01
CA ASN A 55 14.86 0.30 -2.06
C ASN A 55 15.39 0.93 -0.75
N GLU A 56 14.60 1.79 -0.10
CA GLU A 56 14.97 2.35 1.21
C GLU A 56 15.01 1.27 2.31
N ILE A 57 14.13 0.29 2.25
CA ILE A 57 14.10 -0.85 3.18
C ILE A 57 15.28 -1.81 2.92
N GLU A 58 15.66 -2.05 1.67
CA GLU A 58 16.72 -3.01 1.35
C GLU A 58 18.14 -2.42 1.39
N ASN A 59 18.28 -1.15 1.01
CA ASN A 59 19.58 -0.51 0.78
C ASN A 59 19.78 0.79 1.59
N GLY A 60 18.79 1.18 2.39
CA GLY A 60 18.77 2.45 3.13
C GLY A 60 18.74 2.25 4.65
N ARG A 61 17.73 2.83 5.29
CA ARG A 61 17.55 2.85 6.75
C ARG A 61 16.81 1.63 7.31
N ASP A 62 16.53 0.61 6.50
CA ASP A 62 15.80 -0.62 6.83
C ASP A 62 14.33 -0.43 7.26
N PHE A 63 13.83 0.82 7.33
CA PHE A 63 12.44 1.12 7.65
C PHE A 63 12.00 2.51 7.16
N LEU A 64 10.67 2.67 7.06
CA LEU A 64 10.00 3.95 6.90
C LEU A 64 8.56 3.88 7.46
N VAL A 65 7.93 5.03 7.63
CA VAL A 65 6.52 5.15 8.00
C VAL A 65 5.76 5.87 6.90
N VAL A 66 4.81 5.17 6.30
CA VAL A 66 3.88 5.74 5.32
C VAL A 66 2.67 6.33 6.05
N ARG A 67 2.45 7.64 5.90
CA ARG A 67 1.31 8.39 6.43
C ARG A 67 0.28 8.67 5.34
N GLY A 68 -0.98 8.89 5.75
CA GLY A 68 -2.06 9.26 4.83
C GLY A 68 -2.83 8.08 4.24
N PHE A 69 -2.64 6.86 4.78
CA PHE A 69 -3.44 5.71 4.39
C PHE A 69 -4.93 6.00 4.62
N PRO A 70 -5.82 5.71 3.65
CA PRO A 70 -7.24 6.05 3.75
C PRO A 70 -7.95 5.12 4.74
N VAL A 71 -7.83 5.38 6.05
CA VAL A 71 -8.44 4.56 7.11
C VAL A 71 -9.94 4.78 7.28
N GLU A 72 -10.47 5.87 6.72
CA GLU A 72 -11.89 6.25 6.75
C GLU A 72 -12.74 5.47 5.74
N MET A 73 -12.32 4.25 5.38
CA MET A 73 -13.09 3.37 4.51
C MET A 73 -14.41 2.96 5.15
N SER A 74 -15.38 2.58 4.30
CA SER A 74 -16.76 2.23 4.68
C SER A 74 -16.88 1.21 5.81
N ASP A 75 -15.90 0.32 5.96
CA ASP A 75 -15.90 -0.77 6.93
C ASP A 75 -14.49 -1.36 7.16
N LYS A 76 -14.35 -2.19 8.20
CA LYS A 76 -13.08 -2.83 8.56
C LYS A 76 -12.60 -3.88 7.55
N ALA A 77 -13.51 -4.53 6.82
CA ALA A 77 -13.13 -5.54 5.83
C ALA A 77 -12.45 -4.87 4.63
N SER A 78 -13.01 -3.76 4.17
CA SER A 78 -12.42 -2.87 3.17
C SER A 78 -11.02 -2.41 3.57
N LEU A 79 -10.84 -2.00 4.83
CA LEU A 79 -9.53 -1.58 5.34
C LEU A 79 -8.51 -2.74 5.34
N TYR A 80 -8.95 -3.93 5.76
CA TYR A 80 -8.14 -5.14 5.73
C TYR A 80 -7.73 -5.51 4.31
N ASP A 81 -8.66 -5.50 3.36
CA ASP A 81 -8.40 -5.84 1.96
C ASP A 81 -7.46 -4.83 1.30
N ALA A 82 -7.61 -3.53 1.61
CA ALA A 82 -6.69 -2.49 1.13
C ALA A 82 -5.27 -2.66 1.70
N TYR A 83 -5.15 -2.98 2.98
CA TYR A 83 -3.86 -3.30 3.60
C TYR A 83 -3.21 -4.54 2.96
N TRP A 84 -4.01 -5.59 2.74
CA TRP A 84 -3.56 -6.81 2.10
C TRP A 84 -3.08 -6.57 0.65
N GLY A 85 -3.88 -5.83 -0.13
CA GLY A 85 -3.56 -5.46 -1.51
C GLY A 85 -2.25 -4.68 -1.63
N LEU A 86 -2.04 -3.68 -0.76
CA LEU A 86 -0.76 -2.96 -0.69
C LEU A 86 0.40 -3.90 -0.33
N GLY A 87 0.18 -4.82 0.63
CA GLY A 87 1.16 -5.81 1.02
C GLY A 87 1.63 -6.72 -0.13
N ARG A 88 0.84 -6.90 -1.18
CA ARG A 88 1.25 -7.67 -2.39
C ARG A 88 2.38 -7.03 -3.18
N TYR A 89 2.68 -5.75 -2.96
CA TYR A 89 3.77 -5.02 -3.61
C TYR A 89 5.05 -4.93 -2.74
N LEU A 90 4.94 -5.10 -1.43
CA LEU A 90 6.04 -4.92 -0.47
C LEU A 90 6.73 -6.24 -0.09
N GLY A 91 6.34 -7.34 -0.74
CA GLY A 91 6.96 -8.65 -0.57
C GLY A 91 6.22 -9.75 -1.31
N GLU A 92 6.97 -10.72 -1.81
CA GLU A 92 6.42 -12.00 -2.24
C GLU A 92 6.37 -12.92 -1.03
N ASN A 93 5.19 -13.45 -0.71
CA ASN A 93 5.07 -14.56 0.22
C ASN A 93 5.62 -15.82 -0.48
N LYS A 94 6.95 -15.93 -0.57
CA LYS A 94 7.64 -17.19 -0.85
C LYS A 94 7.70 -17.96 0.47
N LEU A 95 6.58 -18.55 0.85
CA LEU A 95 6.60 -19.72 1.72
C LEU A 95 6.71 -20.96 0.84
#